data_AF-A0A7M2XS72-F1
#
_entry.id   AF-A0A7M2XS72-F1
#
_cell.length_a   1.000
_cell.length_b   1.000
_cell.length_c   1.000
_cell.angle_alpha   90.00
_cell.angle_beta   90.00
_cell.angle_gamma   90.00
#
_symmetry.space_group_name_H-M   'P 1'
#
loop_
_entity.id
_entity.type
_entity.pdbx_description
1 polymer ?
#
loop_
_entity_poly.entity_id
_entity_poly.type
_entity_poly.pdbx_seq_one_letter_code
_entity_poly.pdbx_strand_id
1 'polypeptide(L)'
;MTVDPQYLDRAARSLLTALGDLPRLTGRPPCAEAPHLFDACREDEPPPAALARWQAAEEICLDCPLLSRCLPLTRERGASGVYAGLVTGISLRVPVPPSVLEYRSTRSGRSAWAMTRDERRRRARRRLRLTNARRHTQTEAAA
;
A
#
# COMPACT_ATOMS: atom_id res chain seq x y z
N MET A 1 -25.27 5.71 45.09
CA MET A 1 -24.41 6.58 44.27
C MET A 1 -25.20 6.99 43.04
N THR A 2 -25.68 8.23 42.98
CA THR A 2 -26.42 8.77 41.82
C THR A 2 -25.43 9.35 40.83
N VAL A 3 -25.35 8.77 39.63
CA VAL A 3 -24.49 9.25 38.55
C VAL A 3 -25.09 10.54 38.00
N ASP A 4 -24.26 11.58 37.87
CA ASP A 4 -24.66 12.89 37.37
C ASP A 4 -25.13 12.78 35.89
N PRO A 5 -26.36 13.20 35.56
CA PRO A 5 -26.89 13.13 34.19
C PRO A 5 -26.07 13.95 33.19
N GLN A 6 -25.35 15.00 33.62
CA GLN A 6 -24.48 15.79 32.74
C GLN A 6 -23.20 15.03 32.36
N TYR A 7 -22.74 14.14 33.23
CA TYR A 7 -21.60 13.25 32.96
C TYR A 7 -21.97 12.21 31.90
N LEU A 8 -23.19 11.66 31.98
CA LEU A 8 -23.69 10.70 30.99
C LEU A 8 -23.84 11.33 29.60
N ASP A 9 -24.34 12.57 29.50
CA ASP A 9 -24.49 13.27 28.22
C ASP A 9 -23.14 13.60 27.57
N ARG A 10 -22.13 13.98 28.37
CA ARG A 10 -20.75 14.17 27.87
C ARG A 10 -20.10 12.87 27.44
N ALA A 11 -20.26 11.80 28.23
CA ALA A 11 -19.75 10.48 27.87
C ALA A 11 -20.40 9.98 26.59
N ALA A 12 -21.72 10.13 26.44
CA ALA A 12 -22.45 9.76 25.23
C ALA A 12 -22.00 10.57 24.01
N ARG A 13 -21.84 11.90 24.11
CA ARG A 13 -21.30 12.71 23.01
C ARG A 13 -19.86 12.33 22.65
N SER A 14 -19.00 12.12 23.64
CA SER A 14 -17.62 11.71 23.39
C SER A 14 -17.55 10.34 22.73
N LEU A 15 -18.43 9.42 23.11
CA LEU A 15 -18.55 8.11 22.47
C LEU A 15 -19.07 8.25 21.04
N LEU A 16 -20.09 9.08 20.81
CA LEU A 16 -20.65 9.34 19.47
C LEU A 16 -19.66 10.06 18.55
N THR A 17 -18.82 10.96 19.06
CA THR A 17 -17.73 11.57 18.29
C THR A 17 -16.65 10.54 17.98
N ALA A 18 -16.24 9.72 18.96
CA ALA A 18 -15.29 8.63 18.73
C ALA A 18 -15.83 7.57 17.74
N LEU A 19 -17.14 7.32 17.75
CA LEU A 19 -17.83 6.45 16.80
C LEU A 19 -18.10 7.13 15.45
N GLY A 20 -18.21 8.46 15.41
CA GLY A 20 -18.32 9.26 14.19
C GLY A 20 -16.99 9.38 13.45
N ASP A 21 -15.88 9.37 14.19
CA ASP A 21 -14.50 9.32 13.68
C ASP A 21 -14.00 7.89 13.40
N LEU A 22 -14.79 6.85 13.72
CA LEU A 22 -14.61 5.57 13.06
C LEU A 22 -15.03 5.79 11.60
N PRO A 23 -14.10 5.68 10.61
CA PRO A 23 -14.48 5.48 9.23
C PRO A 23 -15.49 4.35 9.25
N ARG A 24 -16.72 4.70 8.89
CA ARG A 24 -17.85 3.80 8.89
C ARG A 24 -17.35 2.49 8.28
N LEU A 25 -17.26 1.43 9.08
CA LEU A 25 -17.11 0.06 8.58
C LEU A 25 -18.45 -0.38 7.95
N THR A 26 -19.16 0.53 7.29
CA THR A 26 -20.40 0.30 6.58
C THR A 26 -20.02 -0.07 5.16
N GLY A 27 -19.68 -1.33 4.96
CA GLY A 27 -19.39 -1.88 3.65
C GLY A 27 -18.39 -3.01 3.72
N ARG A 28 -18.74 -4.12 3.07
CA ARG A 28 -17.78 -5.14 2.67
C ARG A 28 -16.67 -4.43 1.87
N PRO A 29 -15.37 -4.64 2.18
CA PRO A 29 -14.32 -3.97 1.43
C PRO A 29 -14.39 -4.40 -0.05
N PRO A 30 -14.13 -3.51 -1.02
CA PRO A 30 -14.22 -3.84 -2.45
C PRO A 30 -13.40 -5.07 -2.85
N CYS A 31 -12.26 -5.29 -2.19
CA CYS A 31 -11.42 -6.48 -2.43
C CYS A 31 -12.11 -7.81 -2.11
N ALA A 32 -13.13 -7.82 -1.23
CA ALA A 32 -13.84 -9.04 -0.89
C ALA A 32 -14.83 -9.50 -1.98
N GLU A 33 -15.16 -8.66 -2.97
CA GLU A 33 -15.99 -9.05 -4.12
C GLU A 33 -15.20 -9.86 -5.16
N ALA A 34 -13.89 -9.60 -5.26
CA ALA A 34 -12.99 -10.25 -6.21
C ALA A 34 -11.65 -10.63 -5.56
N PRO A 35 -11.65 -11.51 -4.53
CA PRO A 35 -10.44 -11.84 -3.76
C PRO A 35 -9.33 -12.43 -4.63
N HIS A 36 -9.71 -13.15 -5.68
CA HIS A 36 -8.81 -13.77 -6.66
C HIS A 36 -7.86 -12.78 -7.35
N LEU A 37 -8.23 -11.50 -7.44
CA LEU A 37 -7.37 -10.46 -8.03
C LEU A 37 -6.17 -10.11 -7.13
N PHE A 38 -6.31 -10.32 -5.83
CA PHE A 38 -5.34 -9.92 -4.81
C PHE A 38 -4.34 -11.03 -4.47
N ASP A 39 -4.60 -12.26 -4.90
CA ASP A 39 -3.70 -13.40 -4.68
C ASP A 39 -2.30 -13.12 -5.25
N ALA A 40 -1.29 -13.76 -4.66
CA ALA A 40 0.05 -13.81 -5.23
C ALA A 40 0.11 -14.57 -6.58
N CYS A 41 1.30 -14.92 -7.05
CA CYS A 41 1.46 -15.73 -8.26
C CYS A 41 0.69 -17.06 -8.13
N ARG A 42 -0.03 -17.43 -9.18
CA ARG A 42 -0.66 -18.75 -9.32
C ARG A 42 0.28 -19.66 -10.12
N GLU A 43 0.27 -20.95 -9.84
CA GLU A 43 1.22 -21.91 -10.42
C GLU A 43 1.18 -21.93 -11.96
N ASP A 44 -0.01 -21.86 -12.54
CA ASP A 44 -0.23 -21.91 -13.99
C ASP A 44 -0.42 -20.54 -14.67
N GLU A 45 -0.21 -19.44 -13.93
CA GLU A 45 -0.48 -18.10 -14.47
C GLU A 45 0.77 -17.50 -15.13
N PRO A 46 0.70 -17.18 -16.43
CA PRO A 46 1.82 -16.55 -17.10
C PRO A 46 2.07 -15.14 -16.54
N PRO A 47 3.33 -14.66 -16.47
CA PRO A 47 3.63 -13.38 -15.85
C PRO A 47 2.80 -12.19 -16.39
N PRO A 48 2.61 -12.00 -17.71
CA PRO A 48 1.77 -10.91 -18.20
C PRO A 48 0.33 -10.94 -17.66
N ALA A 49 -0.24 -12.14 -17.44
CA ALA A 49 -1.58 -12.28 -16.87
C ALA A 49 -1.59 -11.95 -15.37
N ALA A 50 -0.59 -12.41 -14.61
CA ALA A 50 -0.45 -12.03 -13.21
C ALA A 50 -0.31 -10.51 -13.03
N LEU A 51 0.46 -9.85 -13.90
CA LEU A 51 0.60 -8.39 -13.89
C LEU A 51 -0.72 -7.68 -14.16
N ALA A 52 -1.46 -8.10 -15.20
CA ALA A 52 -2.76 -7.52 -15.53
C ALA A 52 -3.77 -7.69 -14.39
N ARG A 53 -3.78 -8.87 -13.75
CA ARG A 53 -4.61 -9.16 -12.57
C ARG A 53 -4.28 -8.26 -11.39
N TRP A 54 -3.00 -8.09 -11.08
CA TRP A 54 -2.58 -7.19 -10.00
C TRP A 54 -2.85 -5.72 -10.31
N GLN A 55 -2.74 -5.29 -11.57
CA GLN A 55 -3.13 -3.95 -11.98
C GLN A 55 -4.63 -3.71 -11.78
N ALA A 56 -5.49 -4.69 -12.07
CA ALA A 56 -6.90 -4.61 -11.74
C ALA A 56 -7.15 -4.49 -10.22
N ALA A 57 -6.37 -5.21 -9.39
CA ALA A 57 -6.43 -5.10 -7.94
C ALA A 57 -5.92 -3.74 -7.41
N GLU A 58 -4.94 -3.13 -8.08
CA GLU A 58 -4.44 -1.78 -7.78
C GLU A 58 -5.55 -0.75 -7.96
N GLU A 59 -6.26 -0.76 -9.10
CA GLU A 59 -7.36 0.17 -9.36
C GLU A 59 -8.45 0.08 -8.27
N ILE A 60 -8.86 -1.13 -7.89
CA ILE A 60 -9.82 -1.34 -6.79
C ILE A 60 -9.30 -0.76 -5.46
N CYS A 61 -8.00 -0.84 -5.20
CA CYS A 61 -7.39 -0.30 -3.99
C CYS A 61 -7.37 1.23 -3.98
N LEU A 62 -7.17 1.88 -5.14
CA LEU A 62 -7.09 3.34 -5.23
C LEU A 62 -8.40 4.02 -4.84
N ASP A 63 -9.54 3.37 -5.12
CA ASP A 63 -10.86 3.84 -4.75
C ASP A 63 -11.33 3.35 -3.36
N CYS A 64 -10.51 2.53 -2.68
CA CYS A 64 -10.92 1.90 -1.44
C CYS A 64 -10.85 2.89 -0.25
N PRO A 65 -11.96 3.13 0.47
CA PRO A 65 -11.96 4.03 1.63
C PRO A 65 -11.13 3.51 2.81
N LEU A 66 -10.74 2.23 2.78
CA LEU A 66 -9.93 1.57 3.81
C LEU A 66 -8.43 1.52 3.44
N LEU A 67 -8.01 2.18 2.35
CA LEU A 67 -6.63 2.16 1.86
C LEU A 67 -5.61 2.49 2.96
N SER A 68 -5.84 3.56 3.73
CA SER A 68 -4.94 3.99 4.81
C SER A 68 -4.79 2.95 5.92
N ARG A 69 -5.85 2.19 6.21
CA ARG A 69 -5.87 1.10 7.20
C ARG A 69 -5.23 -0.18 6.68
N CYS A 70 -5.24 -0.39 5.37
CA CYS A 70 -4.64 -1.55 4.72
C CYS A 70 -3.12 -1.39 4.54
N LEU A 71 -2.60 -0.16 4.45
CA LEU A 71 -1.17 0.12 4.24
C LEU A 71 -0.21 -0.60 5.20
N PRO A 72 -0.46 -0.67 6.52
CA PRO A 72 0.41 -1.39 7.45
C PRO A 72 0.56 -2.88 7.11
N LEU A 73 -0.47 -3.52 6.55
CA LEU A 73 -0.47 -4.95 6.21
C LEU A 73 0.59 -5.30 5.16
N THR A 74 0.98 -4.33 4.33
CA THR A 74 2.01 -4.49 3.30
C THR A 74 3.40 -4.87 3.85
N ARG A 75 3.60 -4.71 5.17
CA ARG A 75 4.85 -5.00 5.88
C ARG A 75 4.76 -6.22 6.77
N GLU A 76 3.60 -6.87 6.85
CA GLU A 76 3.42 -8.05 7.66
C GLU A 76 4.25 -9.22 7.13
N ARG A 77 4.85 -9.97 8.06
CA ARG A 77 5.67 -11.12 7.69
C ARG A 77 4.77 -12.20 7.10
N GLY A 78 5.04 -12.58 5.86
CA GLY A 78 4.23 -13.57 5.13
C GLY A 78 3.11 -12.98 4.28
N ALA A 79 2.92 -11.65 4.28
CA ALA A 79 1.98 -11.00 3.37
C ALA A 79 2.45 -11.17 1.92
N SER A 80 1.65 -11.86 1.11
CA SER A 80 1.91 -12.13 -0.31
C SER A 80 0.66 -11.81 -1.13
N GLY A 81 0.82 -11.11 -2.25
CA GLY A 81 -0.30 -10.61 -3.06
C GLY A 81 -0.38 -9.08 -3.11
N VAL A 82 -1.57 -8.53 -3.36
CA VAL A 82 -1.80 -7.07 -3.42
C VAL A 82 -2.46 -6.59 -2.14
N TYR A 83 -1.82 -5.64 -1.45
CA TYR A 83 -2.34 -4.98 -0.26
C TYR A 83 -2.21 -3.48 -0.44
N ALA A 84 -3.28 -2.72 -0.20
CA ALA A 84 -3.28 -1.27 -0.33
C ALA A 84 -2.69 -0.76 -1.67
N GLY A 85 -2.99 -1.46 -2.77
CA GLY A 85 -2.48 -1.15 -4.12
C GLY A 85 -1.00 -1.46 -4.32
N LEU A 86 -0.36 -2.18 -3.39
CA LEU A 86 1.05 -2.55 -3.46
C LEU A 86 1.17 -4.07 -3.52
N VAL A 87 1.94 -4.57 -4.48
CA VAL A 87 2.30 -5.99 -4.55
C VAL A 87 3.38 -6.30 -3.49
N THR A 88 3.21 -7.41 -2.77
CA THR A 88 4.08 -7.91 -1.69
C THR A 88 4.41 -9.39 -1.88
N GLY A 89 5.43 -9.90 -1.18
CA GLY A 89 5.74 -11.33 -1.14
C GLY A 89 6.32 -11.93 -2.43
N ILE A 90 6.61 -11.10 -3.44
CA ILE A 90 7.28 -11.52 -4.67
C ILE A 90 8.81 -11.27 -4.60
N SER A 91 9.54 -11.45 -5.70
CA SER A 91 11.00 -11.28 -5.79
C SER A 91 11.56 -9.88 -5.44
N LEU A 92 10.72 -8.96 -4.97
CA LEU A 92 11.07 -7.59 -4.60
C LEU A 92 11.17 -7.43 -3.08
N ARG A 93 12.18 -6.69 -2.63
CA ARG A 93 12.39 -6.40 -1.20
C ARG A 93 11.41 -5.37 -0.62
N VAL A 94 10.74 -4.60 -1.48
CA VAL A 94 9.90 -3.46 -1.07
C VAL A 94 8.57 -3.57 -1.79
N PRO A 95 7.44 -3.38 -1.09
CA PRO A 95 6.14 -3.26 -1.73
C PRO A 95 6.13 -2.15 -2.78
N VAL A 96 5.57 -2.43 -3.94
CA VAL A 96 5.47 -1.46 -5.04
C VAL A 96 4.14 -1.58 -5.77
N PRO A 97 3.65 -0.50 -6.40
CA PRO A 97 2.47 -0.56 -7.24
C PRO A 97 2.67 -1.53 -8.43
N PRO A 98 1.68 -2.36 -8.76
CA PRO A 98 1.70 -3.20 -9.97
C PRO A 98 1.95 -2.41 -11.27
N SER A 99 1.41 -1.21 -11.39
CA SER A 99 1.57 -0.29 -12.52
C SER A 99 3.03 0.06 -12.85
N VAL A 100 3.96 -0.09 -11.89
CA VAL A 100 5.39 0.17 -12.10
C VAL A 100 6.22 -1.10 -12.28
N LEU A 101 5.59 -2.26 -12.46
CA LEU A 101 6.27 -3.54 -12.64
C LEU A 101 6.44 -3.92 -14.10
N GLU A 102 7.48 -4.71 -14.35
CA GLU A 102 7.71 -5.43 -15.60
C GLU A 102 8.34 -6.79 -15.27
N TYR A 103 7.99 -7.81 -16.06
CA TYR A 103 8.63 -9.12 -15.97
C TYR A 103 9.89 -9.12 -16.82
N ARG A 104 11.03 -9.51 -16.24
CA ARG A 104 12.32 -9.55 -16.94
C ARG A 104 12.93 -10.93 -16.86
N SER A 105 13.25 -11.51 -18.01
CA SER A 105 14.25 -12.56 -18.08
C SER A 105 15.65 -11.93 -18.00
N THR A 106 16.50 -12.49 -17.14
CA THR A 106 17.92 -12.10 -17.09
C THR A 106 18.72 -13.00 -18.03
N ARG A 107 19.91 -12.54 -18.45
CA ARG A 107 20.87 -13.37 -19.22
C ARG A 107 21.22 -14.69 -18.52
N SER A 108 21.08 -14.76 -17.20
CA SER A 108 21.32 -15.97 -16.41
C SER A 108 20.16 -16.97 -16.45
N GLY A 109 19.13 -16.75 -17.28
CA GLY A 109 17.91 -17.56 -17.31
C GLY A 109 16.96 -17.30 -16.13
N ARG A 110 17.42 -16.64 -15.06
CA ARG A 110 16.55 -16.25 -13.94
C ARG A 110 15.57 -15.18 -14.41
N SER A 111 14.30 -15.42 -14.19
CA SER A 111 13.26 -14.43 -14.46
C SER A 111 12.74 -13.87 -13.15
N ALA A 112 12.46 -12.57 -13.14
CA ALA A 112 12.03 -11.87 -11.93
C ALA A 112 11.17 -10.66 -12.26
N TRP A 113 10.31 -10.31 -11.30
CA TRP A 113 9.63 -9.03 -11.28
C TRP A 113 10.60 -7.92 -10.94
N ALA A 114 10.55 -6.83 -11.72
CA ALA A 114 11.38 -5.65 -11.53
C ALA A 114 10.56 -4.38 -11.73
N MET A 115 11.02 -3.27 -11.16
CA MET A 115 10.46 -1.97 -11.49
C MET A 115 10.86 -1.54 -12.91
N THR A 116 9.95 -0.86 -13.60
CA THR A 116 10.19 -0.23 -14.91
C THR A 116 11.44 0.65 -14.88
N ARG A 117 12.07 0.82 -16.05
CA ARG A 117 13.24 1.70 -16.18
C ARG A 117 12.91 3.14 -15.78
N ASP A 118 11.72 3.61 -16.12
CA ASP A 118 11.29 4.98 -15.84
C ASP A 118 11.01 5.20 -14.36
N GLU A 119 10.36 4.25 -13.68
CA GLU A 119 10.16 4.37 -12.24
C GLU A 119 11.50 4.35 -11.49
N ARG A 120 12.44 3.50 -11.91
CA ARG A 120 13.81 3.52 -11.34
C ARG A 120 14.48 4.88 -11.51
N ARG A 121 14.37 5.50 -12.70
CA ARG A 121 14.90 6.85 -12.96
C ARG A 121 14.22 7.91 -12.09
N ARG A 122 12.89 7.86 -11.96
CA ARG A 122 12.12 8.79 -11.11
C ARG A 122 12.58 8.70 -9.65
N ARG A 123 12.69 7.49 -9.09
CA ARG A 123 13.17 7.25 -7.73
C ARG A 123 14.61 7.73 -7.52
N ALA A 124 15.50 7.48 -8.48
CA ALA A 124 16.88 7.96 -8.41
C ALA A 124 16.96 9.50 -8.34
N ARG A 125 16.20 10.20 -9.21
CA ARG A 125 16.11 11.67 -9.18
C ARG A 125 15.55 12.18 -7.86
N ARG A 126 14.48 11.55 -7.33
CA ARG A 126 13.90 11.93 -6.03
C ARG A 126 14.90 11.75 -4.89
N ARG A 127 15.65 10.65 -4.87
CA ARG A 127 16.72 10.43 -3.87
C ARG A 127 17.79 11.50 -3.96
N LEU A 128 18.27 11.83 -5.17
CA LEU A 128 19.26 12.89 -5.36
C LEU A 128 18.75 14.24 -4.82
N ARG A 129 17.49 14.61 -5.11
CA ARG A 129 16.87 15.83 -4.57
C ARG A 129 16.84 15.84 -3.03
N LEU A 130 16.44 14.73 -2.41
CA LEU A 130 16.39 14.60 -0.95
C LEU A 130 17.79 14.69 -0.32
N THR A 131 18.79 14.06 -0.94
CA THR A 131 20.18 14.15 -0.48
C THR A 131 20.70 15.57 -0.57
N ASN A 132 20.45 16.27 -1.68
CA ASN A 132 20.86 17.67 -1.86
C ASN A 132 20.16 18.58 -0.84
N ALA A 133 18.85 18.42 -0.62
CA ALA A 133 18.12 19.19 0.37
C ALA A 133 18.70 19.01 1.79
N ARG A 134 19.02 17.77 2.18
CA ARG A 134 19.66 17.49 3.48
C ARG A 134 21.02 18.16 3.61
N ARG A 135 21.81 18.15 2.53
CA ARG A 135 23.12 18.82 2.52
C ARG A 135 22.97 20.33 2.70
N HIS A 136 22.02 20.96 2.00
CA HIS A 136 21.72 22.39 2.14
C HIS A 136 21.33 22.75 3.58
N THR A 137 20.41 21.99 4.19
CA THR A 137 20.00 22.24 5.59
C THR A 137 21.16 22.06 6.58
N GLN A 138 22.11 21.15 6.31
CA GLN A 138 23.28 20.96 7.17
C GLN A 138 24.30 22.09 7.03
N THR A 139 24.50 22.62 5.81
CA THR A 139 25.35 23.80 5.60
C THR A 139 24.75 25.06 6.21
N GLU A 140 23.42 25.23 6.18
CA GLU A 140 22.74 26.35 6.83
C GLU A 140 22.77 26.26 8.36
N ALA A 141 22.71 25.06 8.94
CA ALA A 141 22.82 24.87 10.38
C ALA A 141 24.25 25.01 10.94
N ALA A 142 25.27 25.03 10.07
CA ALA A 142 26.67 25.14 10.44
C ALA A 142 27.27 26.55 10.19
N ALA A 143 26.48 27.47 9.64
CA ALA A 143 26.81 28.87 9.42
C ALA A 143 26.17 29.74 10.51
#